data_AF-A0A537BRD5-F1
#
_entry.id   AF-A0A537BRD5-F1
#
_cell.length_a   1.000
_cell.length_b   1.000
_cell.length_c   1.000
_cell.angle_alpha   90.00
_cell.angle_beta   90.00
_cell.angle_gamma   90.00
#
_symmetry.space_group_name_H-M   'P 1'
#
loop_
_entity.id
_entity.type
_entity.pdbx_description
1 polymer ?
#
loop_
_entity_poly.entity_id
_entity_poly.type
_entity_poly.pdbx_seq_one_letter_code
_entity_poly.pdbx_strand_id
1 'polypeptide(L)'
;VFIVHPDQSEQVPAMVERYKGVIAGRNGTVHRLEDWGRRQLTYPIQKVHKAHYVLMNIECENETLAELEHSFKFSDAVLRHLIVKMPKAVTSPSPMMKEEKSKSLMERGAEGRPADIPA
;
A
#
# COMPACT_ATOMS: atom_id res chain seq x y z
N VAL A 1 -2.02 -4.85 -6.08
CA VAL A 1 -1.06 -4.59 -4.98
C VAL A 1 0.28 -4.29 -5.59
N PHE A 2 1.02 -3.33 -5.05
CA PHE A 2 2.42 -3.13 -5.41
C PHE A 2 3.25 -2.82 -4.17
N ILE A 3 4.55 -3.12 -4.28
CA ILE A 3 5.54 -2.86 -3.24
C ILE A 3 6.56 -1.85 -3.74
N VAL A 4 6.86 -0.87 -2.90
CA VAL A 4 7.78 0.23 -3.18
C VAL A 4 9.04 0.08 -2.33
N HIS A 5 10.16 0.51 -2.89
CA HIS A 5 11.43 0.59 -2.17
C HIS A 5 11.28 1.46 -0.90
N PRO A 6 11.82 1.04 0.25
CA PRO A 6 11.62 1.72 1.53
C PRO A 6 12.12 3.18 1.52
N ASP A 7 13.18 3.47 0.77
CA ASP A 7 13.75 4.82 0.64
C ASP A 7 12.81 5.80 -0.08
N GLN A 8 11.90 5.30 -0.92
CA GLN A 8 10.93 6.11 -1.65
C GLN A 8 9.55 6.14 -0.98
N SER A 9 9.46 5.67 0.27
CA SER A 9 8.21 5.63 1.04
C SER A 9 7.53 6.99 1.15
N GLU A 10 8.28 8.10 1.23
CA GLU A 10 7.72 9.46 1.31
C GLU A 10 7.06 9.91 -0.02
N GLN A 11 7.44 9.28 -1.14
CA GLN A 11 6.90 9.61 -2.47
C GLN A 11 5.62 8.83 -2.79
N VAL A 12 5.29 7.81 -1.99
CA VAL A 12 4.15 6.93 -2.20
C VAL A 12 2.83 7.69 -2.32
N PRO A 13 2.49 8.67 -1.45
CA PRO A 13 1.23 9.42 -1.57
C PRO A 13 1.10 10.13 -2.92
N ALA A 14 2.18 10.78 -3.38
CA ALA A 14 2.21 11.48 -4.67
C ALA A 14 2.14 10.51 -5.86
N MET A 15 2.75 9.33 -5.76
CA MET A 15 2.60 8.27 -6.77
C MET A 15 1.15 7.79 -6.86
N VAL A 16 0.54 7.50 -5.71
CA VAL A 16 -0.87 7.05 -5.63
C VAL A 16 -1.81 8.09 -6.21
N GLU A 17 -1.60 9.38 -5.93
CA GLU A 17 -2.41 10.47 -6.49
C GLU A 17 -2.28 10.55 -8.02
N ARG A 18 -1.06 10.40 -8.56
CA ARG A 18 -0.85 10.33 -10.01
C ARG A 18 -1.61 9.16 -10.64
N TYR A 19 -1.54 7.96 -10.06
CA TYR A 19 -2.27 6.80 -10.58
C TYR A 19 -3.79 6.99 -10.49
N LYS A 20 -4.29 7.60 -9.40
CA LYS A 20 -5.70 7.99 -9.30
C LYS A 20 -6.11 8.94 -10.41
N GLY A 21 -5.27 9.92 -10.75
CA GLY A 21 -5.52 10.85 -11.85
C GLY A 21 -5.64 10.15 -13.20
N VAL A 22 -4.73 9.22 -13.50
CA VAL A 22 -4.79 8.40 -14.73
C VAL A 22 -6.08 7.57 -14.80
N ILE A 23 -6.46 6.95 -13.69
CA ILE A 23 -7.69 6.14 -13.60
C ILE A 23 -8.93 7.01 -13.80
N ALA A 24 -9.00 8.15 -13.10
CA ALA A 24 -10.14 9.06 -13.18
C ALA A 24 -10.28 9.71 -14.56
N GLY A 25 -9.16 10.02 -15.22
CA GLY A 25 -9.13 10.58 -16.57
C GLY A 25 -9.71 9.67 -17.65
N ARG A 26 -9.82 8.36 -17.39
CA ARG A 26 -10.41 7.37 -18.30
C ARG A 26 -11.66 6.70 -17.71
N ASN A 27 -12.45 7.45 -16.96
CA ASN A 27 -13.70 6.99 -16.35
C ASN A 27 -13.57 5.75 -15.43
N GLY A 28 -12.37 5.48 -14.93
CA GLY A 28 -12.15 4.42 -13.95
C GLY A 28 -12.49 4.88 -12.52
N THR A 29 -12.85 3.92 -11.68
CA THR A 29 -13.22 4.17 -10.27
C THR A 29 -12.25 3.48 -9.33
N VAL A 30 -11.84 4.17 -8.27
CA VAL A 30 -11.02 3.59 -7.20
C VAL A 30 -11.92 3.27 -6.02
N HIS A 31 -12.18 1.98 -5.81
CA HIS A 31 -13.11 1.48 -4.78
C HIS A 31 -12.48 1.39 -3.40
N ARG A 32 -11.18 1.06 -3.37
CA ARG A 32 -10.45 0.85 -2.12
C ARG A 32 -9.00 1.25 -2.32
N LEU A 33 -8.49 2.03 -1.40
CA LEU A 33 -7.07 2.35 -1.29
C LEU A 33 -6.65 2.09 0.15
N GLU A 34 -5.65 1.26 0.33
CA GLU A 34 -5.04 0.99 1.63
C GLU A 34 -3.53 1.11 1.51
N ASP A 35 -2.97 1.96 2.36
CA ASP A 35 -1.56 2.01 2.66
C ASP A 35 -1.33 1.08 3.86
N TRP A 36 -0.47 0.06 3.71
CA TRP A 36 -0.10 -0.88 4.77
C TRP A 36 1.26 -0.55 5.39
N GLY A 37 1.85 0.59 5.01
CA GLY A 37 3.13 1.06 5.47
C GLY A 37 4.29 0.15 5.12
N ARG A 38 5.39 0.32 5.88
CA ARG A 38 6.64 -0.43 5.71
C ARG A 38 6.55 -1.76 6.46
N ARG A 39 6.72 -2.87 5.74
CA ARG A 39 6.69 -4.23 6.30
C ARG A 39 7.94 -5.00 5.94
N GLN A 40 8.35 -5.91 6.83
CA GLN A 40 9.46 -6.82 6.62
C GLN A 40 9.10 -7.85 5.54
N LEU A 41 9.97 -8.03 4.55
CA LEU A 41 9.84 -9.06 3.53
C LEU A 41 10.27 -10.42 4.09
N THR A 42 9.59 -11.50 3.69
CA THR A 42 9.96 -12.87 4.07
C THR A 42 11.34 -13.27 3.52
N TYR A 43 11.70 -12.74 2.36
CA TYR A 43 12.99 -12.95 1.71
C TYR A 43 13.44 -11.65 1.02
N PRO A 44 14.75 -11.42 0.86
CA PRO A 44 15.24 -10.21 0.25
C PRO A 44 14.88 -10.13 -1.24
N ILE A 45 14.39 -8.98 -1.68
CA ILE A 45 14.16 -8.66 -3.09
C ILE A 45 15.12 -7.53 -3.43
N GLN A 46 15.99 -7.73 -4.44
CA GLN A 46 17.02 -6.75 -4.81
C GLN A 46 17.88 -6.28 -3.61
N LYS A 47 18.21 -7.19 -2.67
CA LYS A 47 18.96 -6.93 -1.42
C LYS A 47 18.21 -6.07 -0.39
N VAL A 48 16.92 -5.82 -0.60
CA VAL A 48 16.06 -5.07 0.33
C VAL A 48 15.29 -6.03 1.22
N HIS A 49 15.21 -5.73 2.52
CA HIS A 49 14.51 -6.56 3.53
C HIS A 49 13.18 -5.97 4.02
N LYS A 50 12.90 -4.70 3.72
CA LYS A 50 11.65 -4.01 4.07
C LYS A 50 11.09 -3.34 2.83
N ALA A 51 9.78 -3.38 2.62
CA ALA A 51 9.15 -2.67 1.52
C ALA A 51 7.89 -1.96 2.01
N HIS A 52 7.52 -0.89 1.32
CA HIS A 52 6.26 -0.20 1.56
C HIS A 52 5.17 -0.84 0.72
N TYR A 53 4.07 -1.27 1.34
CA TYR A 53 2.98 -1.98 0.67
C TYR A 53 1.78 -1.08 0.41
N VAL A 54 1.30 -1.09 -0.84
CA VAL A 54 0.07 -0.39 -1.21
C VAL A 54 -0.90 -1.36 -1.88
N LEU A 55 -2.14 -1.35 -1.39
CA LEU A 55 -3.27 -2.04 -1.98
C LEU A 55 -4.20 -1.01 -2.63
N MET A 56 -4.57 -1.28 -3.87
CA MET A 56 -5.56 -0.50 -4.59
C MET A 56 -6.52 -1.46 -5.30
N ASN A 57 -7.82 -1.24 -5.12
CA ASN A 57 -8.86 -1.86 -5.92
C ASN A 57 -9.42 -0.83 -6.86
N ILE A 58 -9.36 -1.15 -8.15
CA ILE A 58 -9.77 -0.27 -9.23
C ILE A 58 -10.77 -1.00 -10.11
N GLU A 59 -11.64 -0.22 -10.72
CA GLU A 59 -12.48 -0.60 -11.83
C GLU A 59 -12.08 0.29 -13.00
N CYS A 60 -11.54 -0.32 -14.06
CA CYS A 60 -11.06 0.40 -15.21
C CYS A 60 -11.14 -0.48 -16.46
N GLU A 61 -11.07 0.17 -17.63
CA GLU A 61 -10.93 -0.51 -18.91
C GLU A 61 -9.52 -1.11 -19.09
N ASN A 62 -9.39 -2.04 -20.04
CA ASN A 62 -8.15 -2.76 -20.29
C ASN A 62 -7.01 -1.85 -20.78
N GLU A 63 -7.32 -0.76 -21.51
CA GLU A 63 -6.32 0.19 -21.98
C GLU A 63 -5.66 0.94 -20.81
N THR A 64 -6.45 1.41 -19.86
CA THR A 64 -5.96 2.05 -18.62
C THR A 64 -5.13 1.07 -17.79
N LEU A 65 -5.52 -0.21 -17.76
CA LEU A 65 -4.75 -1.24 -17.06
C LEU A 65 -3.36 -1.42 -17.68
N ALA A 66 -3.27 -1.46 -19.01
CA ALA A 66 -1.99 -1.62 -19.72
C ALA A 66 -1.05 -0.42 -19.47
N GLU A 67 -1.59 0.80 -19.42
CA GLU A 67 -0.79 1.99 -19.11
C GLU A 67 -0.29 1.99 -17.65
N LEU A 68 -1.11 1.55 -16.70
CA LEU A 68 -0.69 1.40 -15.31
C LEU A 68 0.42 0.33 -15.19
N GLU A 69 0.27 -0.80 -15.87
CA GLU A 69 1.27 -1.87 -15.88
C GLU A 69 2.60 -1.38 -16.48
N HIS A 70 2.53 -0.61 -17.57
CA HIS A 70 3.69 0.06 -18.15
C HIS A 70 4.33 0.99 -17.11
N SER A 71 3.55 1.87 -16.49
CA SER A 71 4.04 2.81 -15.48
C SER A 71 4.72 2.12 -14.29
N PHE A 72 4.20 0.98 -13.84
CA PHE A 72 4.84 0.19 -12.78
C PHE A 72 6.15 -0.45 -13.23
N LYS A 73 6.25 -0.87 -14.50
CA LYS A 73 7.46 -1.49 -15.05
C LYS A 73 8.62 -0.49 -15.21
N PHE A 74 8.32 0.76 -15.56
CA PHE A 74 9.34 1.82 -15.73
C PHE A 74 9.64 2.60 -14.45
N SER A 75 8.93 2.32 -13.36
CA SER A 75 9.18 2.97 -12.09
C SER A 75 10.20 2.18 -11.27
N ASP A 76 11.42 2.71 -11.14
CA ASP A 76 12.47 2.14 -10.27
C ASP A 76 12.06 2.10 -8.79
N ALA A 77 11.05 2.89 -8.41
CA ALA A 77 10.46 2.87 -7.09
C ALA A 77 9.76 1.54 -6.78
N VAL A 78 9.15 0.92 -7.79
CA VAL A 78 8.27 -0.25 -7.64
C VAL A 78 9.11 -1.52 -7.78
N LEU A 79 9.27 -2.24 -6.67
CA LEU A 79 10.05 -3.49 -6.65
C LEU A 79 9.29 -4.65 -7.31
N ARG A 80 7.97 -4.71 -7.08
CA ARG A 80 7.08 -5.74 -7.63
C ARG A 80 5.65 -5.25 -7.59
N HIS A 81 4.86 -5.64 -8.58
CA HIS A 81 3.43 -5.44 -8.60
C HIS A 81 2.71 -6.76 -8.88
N LEU A 82 1.47 -6.86 -8.42
CA LEU A 82 0.57 -7.97 -8.66
C LEU A 82 -0.82 -7.41 -8.97
N ILE A 83 -1.31 -7.75 -10.16
CA ILE A 83 -2.63 -7.41 -10.65
C ILE A 83 -3.47 -8.69 -10.61
N VAL A 84 -4.66 -8.62 -10.00
CA VAL A 84 -5.58 -9.75 -9.92
C VAL A 84 -6.94 -9.29 -10.40
N LYS A 85 -7.50 -9.97 -11.40
CA LYS A 85 -8.86 -9.72 -11.87
C LYS A 85 -9.85 -10.27 -10.85
N MET A 86 -10.77 -9.43 -10.40
CA MET A 86 -11.83 -9.78 -9.47
C MET A 86 -13.19 -9.68 -10.16
N PRO A 87 -14.16 -10.57 -9.85
CA PRO A 87 -15.48 -10.53 -10.46
C PRO A 87 -16.36 -9.38 -9.93
N LYS A 88 -16.05 -8.83 -8.75
CA LYS A 88 -16.80 -7.74 -8.10
C LYS A 88 -15.86 -6.76 -7.42
N ALA A 89 -16.32 -5.52 -7.28
CA ALA A 89 -15.62 -4.51 -6.49
C ALA A 89 -15.66 -4.88 -5.00
N VAL A 90 -14.48 -5.10 -4.41
CA VAL A 90 -14.35 -5.34 -2.96
C VAL A 90 -14.03 -4.01 -2.27
N THR A 91 -14.96 -3.52 -1.46
CA THR A 91 -14.84 -2.26 -0.70
C THR A 91 -14.54 -2.46 0.78
N SER A 92 -14.65 -3.70 1.29
CA SER A 92 -14.42 -4.00 2.70
C SER A 92 -12.94 -3.84 3.09
N PRO A 93 -12.63 -3.46 4.35
CA PRO A 93 -11.25 -3.34 4.81
C PRO A 93 -10.51 -4.68 4.77
N SER A 94 -9.25 -4.68 4.36
CA SER A 94 -8.44 -5.90 4.37
C SER A 94 -8.09 -6.36 5.79
N PRO A 95 -7.78 -7.66 5.98
CA PRO A 95 -7.25 -8.18 7.24
C PRO A 95 -5.97 -7.47 7.69
N MET A 96 -5.13 -7.05 6.74
CA MET A 96 -3.87 -6.36 6.99
C MET A 96 -4.07 -5.01 7.69
N MET A 97 -5.10 -4.24 7.27
CA MET A 97 -5.45 -2.97 7.91
C MET A 97 -6.06 -3.18 9.31
N LYS A 98 -6.77 -4.30 9.53
CA LYS A 98 -7.33 -4.66 10.85
C LYS A 98 -6.22 -5.02 11.85
N GLU A 99 -5.19 -5.73 11.40
CA GLU A 99 -4.01 -6.07 12.22
C GLU A 99 -3.17 -4.84 12.57
N GLU A 100 -3.01 -3.88 11.66
CA GLU A 100 -2.23 -2.67 11.92
C GLU A 100 -2.93 -1.72 12.90
N LYS A 101 -4.26 -1.58 12.79
CA LYS A 101 -5.07 -0.84 13.78
C LYS A 101 -4.99 -1.48 15.16
N SER A 102 -5.01 -2.80 15.24
CA SER A 102 -4.91 -3.51 16.53
C SER A 102 -3.51 -3.42 17.14
N LYS A 103 -2.44 -3.50 16.33
CA LYS A 103 -1.06 -3.30 16.81
C LYS A 103 -0.80 -1.86 17.28
N SER A 104 -1.22 -0.85 16.51
CA SER A 104 -1.05 0.56 16.92
C SER A 104 -1.85 0.91 18.17
N LEU A 105 -3.04 0.30 18.37
CA LEU A 105 -3.81 0.43 19.60
C LEU A 105 -3.12 -0.22 20.81
N MET A 106 -2.41 -1.33 20.62
CA MET A 106 -1.64 -2.00 21.67
C MET A 106 -0.37 -1.23 22.04
N GLU A 107 0.36 -0.66 21.07
CA GLU A 107 1.58 0.13 21.34
C GLU A 107 1.27 1.40 22.14
N ARG A 108 0.22 2.15 21.80
CA ARG A 108 -0.18 3.35 22.57
C ARG A 108 -0.65 3.05 24.00
N GLY A 109 -1.08 1.82 24.28
CA GLY A 109 -1.48 1.40 25.63
C GLY A 109 -0.28 1.09 26.55
N ALA A 110 0.90 0.87 25.98
CA ALA A 110 2.11 0.50 26.72
C ALA A 110 2.87 1.71 27.28
N GLU A 111 2.78 2.89 26.65
CA GLU A 111 3.45 4.13 27.09
C GLU A 111 2.71 4.87 28.23
N GLY A 112 1.55 4.40 28.67
CA GLY A 112 0.69 5.07 29.65
C GLY A 112 0.84 4.64 31.12
N ARG A 113 1.81 3.79 31.48
CA ARG A 113 2.05 3.45 32.90
C ARG A 113 3.11 4.40 33.49
N PRO A 114 2.74 5.39 34.33
CA PRO A 114 3.74 6.15 35.07
C PRO A 114 4.49 5.17 35.96
N ALA A 115 5.82 5.15 35.83
CA ALA A 115 6.68 4.41 36.73
C ALA A 115 6.52 4.98 38.14
N ASP A 116 6.15 4.13 39.09
CA ASP A 116 6.11 4.44 40.52
C ASP A 116 7.39 5.17 40.95
N ILE A 117 7.21 6.34 41.58
CA ILE A 117 8.29 7.12 42.18
C ILE A 117 8.63 6.43 43.52
N PRO A 118 9.87 5.93 43.73
CA PRO A 118 10.23 5.38 45.03
C PRO A 118 10.44 6.51 46.05
N ALA A 119 10.06 6.20 47.29
CA ALA A 119 9.94 7.07 48.46
C ALA A 119 11.25 7.69 48.97
#